data_AF-E2BC05-F1
#
_entry.id   AF-E2BC05-F1
#
_cell.length_a   1.000
_cell.length_b   1.000
_cell.length_c   1.000
_cell.angle_alpha   90.00
_cell.angle_beta   90.00
_cell.angle_gamma   90.00
#
_symmetry.space_group_name_H-M   'P 1'
#
loop_
_entity.id
_entity.type
_entity.pdbx_description
1 polymer ?
#
loop_
_entity_poly.entity_id
_entity_poly.type
_entity_poly.pdbx_seq_one_letter_code
_entity_poly.pdbx_strand_id
1 'polypeptide(L)' 'LLENVDLETRRRMFFQQDGAPPHFARIVRRFLDERYPNRWIGREGPIAWPPRSPDLTSLDFYLWGYLKEVVF' A
#
# COMPACT_ATOMS: atom_id res chain seq x y z
N LEU A 1 -9.22 -9.27 9.40
CA LEU A 1 -9.20 -8.84 7.97
C LEU A 1 -8.65 -9.93 7.04
N LEU A 2 -7.46 -10.48 7.31
CA LEU A 2 -6.90 -11.54 6.44
C LEU A 2 -7.18 -12.98 6.92
N GLU A 3 -7.95 -13.18 7.99
CA GLU A 3 -8.17 -14.50 8.63
C GLU A 3 -8.72 -15.58 7.68
N ASN A 4 -9.48 -15.19 6.66
CA ASN A 4 -10.08 -16.10 5.66
C ASN A 4 -9.19 -16.34 4.43
N VAL A 5 -8.03 -15.69 4.35
CA VAL A 5 -7.04 -15.91 3.27
C VAL A 5 -6.09 -17.01 3.72
N ASP A 6 -5.77 -18.01 2.91
CA ASP A 6 -4.81 -19.05 3.30
C ASP A 6 -3.39 -18.49 3.49
N LEU A 7 -2.56 -19.22 4.26
CA LEU A 7 -1.21 -18.76 4.61
C LEU A 7 -0.30 -18.59 3.39
N GLU A 8 -0.42 -19.46 2.39
CA GLU A 8 0.42 -19.40 1.18
C GLU A 8 0.09 -18.19 0.33
N THR A 9 -1.18 -17.80 0.27
CA THR A 9 -1.60 -16.55 -0.36
C THR A 9 -1.09 -15.34 0.42
N ARG A 10 -1.25 -15.29 1.76
CA ARG A 10 -0.73 -14.18 2.58
C ARG A 10 0.79 -13.99 2.45
N ARG A 11 1.54 -15.08 2.30
CA ARG A 11 3.01 -15.04 2.10
C ARG A 11 3.41 -14.46 0.75
N ARG A 12 2.52 -14.44 -0.25
CA ARG A 12 2.78 -13.91 -1.60
C ARG A 12 2.19 -12.52 -1.83
N MET A 13 1.35 -12.04 -0.91
CA MET A 13 0.78 -10.70 -0.99
C MET A 13 1.86 -9.61 -0.92
N PHE A 14 1.57 -8.51 -1.60
CA PHE A 14 2.35 -7.28 -1.58
C PHE A 14 1.60 -6.22 -0.77
N PHE A 15 2.34 -5.42 -0.02
CA PHE A 15 1.82 -4.22 0.63
C PHE A 15 2.03 -3.02 -0.29
N GLN A 16 1.00 -2.20 -0.53
CA GLN A 16 1.11 -0.97 -1.31
C GLN A 16 0.74 0.23 -0.44
N GLN A 17 1.57 1.27 -0.47
CA GLN A 17 1.27 2.57 0.12
C GLN A 17 1.62 3.70 -0.86
N ASP A 18 0.94 4.84 -0.72
CA ASP A 18 1.20 6.02 -1.54
C ASP A 18 2.54 6.71 -1.15
N GLY A 19 2.85 7.80 -1.83
CA GLY A 19 4.06 8.60 -1.60
C GLY A 19 3.95 9.67 -0.53
N ALA A 20 2.93 9.66 0.35
CA ALA A 20 2.73 10.71 1.35
C ALA A 20 3.96 10.85 2.29
N PRO A 21 4.28 12.07 2.77
CA PRO A 21 5.48 12.29 3.60
C PRO A 21 5.61 11.35 4.81
N PRO A 22 4.54 11.03 5.58
CA PRO A 22 4.63 10.08 6.67
C PRO A 22 5.02 8.66 6.22
N HIS A 23 4.54 8.21 5.06
CA HIS A 23 4.82 6.89 4.51
C HIS A 23 6.25 6.74 4.01
N PHE A 24 6.92 7.85 3.71
CA PHE A 24 8.32 7.88 3.28
C PHE A 24 9.33 7.90 4.45
N ALA A 25 8.86 8.08 5.69
CA ALA A 25 9.73 8.14 6.85
C ALA A 25 10.61 6.88 6.98
N ARG A 26 11.87 7.05 7.39
CA ARG A 26 12.84 5.94 7.52
C ARG A 26 12.32 4.80 8.41
N ILE A 27 11.60 5.15 9.48
CA ILE A 27 11.02 4.17 10.40
C ILE A 27 9.95 3.30 9.73
N VAL A 28 9.14 3.89 8.84
CA VAL A 28 8.11 3.17 8.09
C VAL A 28 8.77 2.23 7.08
N ARG A 29 9.76 2.71 6.32
CA ARG A 29 10.48 1.87 5.36
C ARG A 29 11.17 0.69 6.02
N ARG A 30 11.87 0.91 7.15
CA ARG A 30 12.50 -0.17 7.93
C ARG A 30 11.46 -1.20 8.38
N PHE A 31 10.32 -0.75 8.90
CA PHE A 31 9.24 -1.64 9.29
C PHE A 31 8.72 -2.48 8.11
N LEU A 32 8.58 -1.87 6.92
CA LEU A 32 8.11 -2.57 5.73
C LEU A 32 9.15 -3.56 5.19
N ASP A 33 10.44 -3.24 5.25
CA ASP A 33 11.51 -4.18 4.88
C ASP A 33 11.54 -5.41 5.79
N GLU A 34 11.34 -5.22 7.10
CA GLU A 34 11.26 -6.30 8.09
C GLU A 34 9.98 -7.14 7.92
N ARG A 35 8.84 -6.49 7.68
CA ARG A 35 7.52 -7.15 7.70
C ARG A 35 7.12 -7.75 6.35
N TYR A 36 7.58 -7.16 5.26
CA TYR A 36 7.25 -7.49 3.86
C TYR A 36 8.52 -7.47 2.98
N PRO A 37 9.54 -8.30 3.29
CA PRO A 37 10.81 -8.28 2.56
C PRO A 37 10.59 -8.48 1.06
N ASN A 38 11.09 -7.55 0.25
CA ASN A 38 10.93 -7.50 -1.22
C ASN A 38 9.47 -7.52 -1.72
N ARG A 39 8.50 -7.27 -0.84
CA ARG A 39 7.06 -7.41 -1.12
C ARG A 39 6.26 -6.20 -0.67
N TRP A 40 6.84 -5.02 -0.84
CA TRP A 40 6.10 -3.78 -0.69
C TRP A 40 6.42 -2.78 -1.79
N ILE A 41 5.41 -1.97 -2.10
CA ILE A 41 5.38 -1.00 -3.19
C ILE A 41 5.23 0.38 -2.58
N GLY A 42 6.11 1.30 -2.95
CA GLY A 42 6.08 2.67 -2.45
C GLY A 42 7.30 3.48 -2.87
N ARG A 43 7.39 4.72 -2.37
CA ARG A 43 8.52 5.59 -2.67
C ARG A 43 9.82 5.05 -2.06
N GLU A 44 10.82 4.81 -2.92
CA GLU A 44 12.11 4.16 -2.56
C GLU A 44 11.94 2.78 -1.89
N GLY A 45 10.86 2.05 -2.21
CA GLY A 45 10.71 0.65 -1.84
C GLY A 45 11.34 -0.31 -2.84
N PRO A 46 11.32 -1.63 -2.55
CA PRO A 46 11.78 -2.68 -3.46
C PRO A 46 11.12 -2.61 -4.84
N ILE A 47 9.85 -2.17 -4.87
CA ILE A 47 9.14 -1.80 -6.10
C ILE A 47 8.79 -0.31 -5.99
N ALA A 48 9.44 0.49 -6.82
CA ALA A 48 9.25 1.94 -6.81
C ALA A 48 7.85 2.31 -7.34
N TRP A 49 7.16 3.17 -6.61
CA TRP A 49 5.88 3.75 -7.04
C TRP A 49 6.07 5.14 -7.65
N PRO A 50 5.41 5.46 -8.78
CA PRO A 50 5.52 6.77 -9.40
C PRO A 50 4.94 7.87 -8.49
N PRO A 51 5.58 9.06 -8.45
CA PRO A 51 5.07 10.19 -7.68
C PRO A 51 3.79 10.74 -8.30
N ARG A 52 2.82 11.12 -7.45
CA ARG A 52 1.56 11.79 -7.86
C ARG A 52 0.70 10.94 -8.81
N SER A 53 0.61 9.63 -8.55
CA SER A 53 -0.24 8.70 -9.31
C SER A 53 -1.41 8.17 -8.46
N PRO A 54 -2.41 9.02 -8.13
CA PRO A 54 -3.60 8.58 -7.41
C PRO A 54 -4.46 7.60 -8.24
N ASP A 55 -4.35 7.65 -9.56
CA ASP A 55 -4.99 6.73 -10.50
C ASP A 55 -4.55 5.27 -10.34
N LEU A 56 -3.36 5.05 -9.77
CA LEU A 56 -2.80 3.71 -9.58
C LEU A 56 -3.06 3.15 -8.17
N THR A 57 -3.49 3.98 -7.21
CA THR A 57 -3.80 3.53 -5.86
C THR A 57 -5.28 3.20 -5.78
N SER A 58 -5.64 1.95 -5.46
CA SER A 58 -7.07 1.53 -5.43
C SER A 58 -7.93 2.37 -4.49
N LEU A 59 -7.34 2.88 -3.39
CA LEU A 59 -8.04 3.76 -2.46
C LEU A 59 -8.41 5.11 -3.10
N ASP A 60 -7.46 5.75 -3.77
CA ASP A 60 -7.64 7.07 -4.40
C ASP A 60 -8.42 6.98 -5.71
N PHE A 61 -8.18 5.95 -6.52
CA PHE A 61 -8.86 5.74 -7.80
C PHE A 61 -10.35 5.42 -7.62
N TYR A 62 -10.71 4.64 -6.60
CA TYR A 62 -12.07 4.11 -6.44
C TYR A 62 -12.67 4.36 -5.06
N LEU A 63 -12.06 3.83 -4.00
CA LEU A 63 -12.72 3.74 -2.68
C LEU A 63 -13.14 5.11 -2.15
N TRP A 64 -12.26 6.11 -2.18
CA TRP A 64 -12.58 7.43 -1.65
C TRP A 64 -13.64 8.18 -2.47
N GLY A 65 -13.76 7.91 -3.77
CA GLY A 65 -14.84 8.42 -4.61
C GLY A 65 -16.17 7.78 -4.22
N TYR A 66 -16.21 6.46 -4.18
CA TYR A 66 -17.39 5.69 -3.79
C TYR A 66 -17.89 6.05 -2.38
N LEU A 67 -16.99 6.13 -1.40
CA LEU A 67 -17.36 6.48 -0.03
C LEU A 67 -17.96 7.88 0.08
N LYS A 68 -17.52 8.83 -0.75
CA LYS A 68 -18.13 10.17 -0.78
C LYS A 68 -19.59 10.09 -1.24
N GLU A 69 -19.89 9.30 -2.26
CA GLU A 69 -21.27 9.12 -2.76
C GLU A 69 -22.18 8.37 -1.76
N VAL A 70 -21.61 7.52 -0.91
CA VAL A 70 -22.38 6.79 0.11
C VAL A 70 -22.64 7.63 1.36
N VAL A 71 -21.68 8.48 1.75
CA VAL A 71 -21.74 9.26 2.99
C VAL A 71 -22.47 10.60 2.81
N PHE A 72 -22.35 11.22 1.64
CA PHE A 72 -22.94 12.52 1.32
C PHE A 72 -24.09 12.38 0.32
#